data_AF-A0A1G0PEV0-F1
#
_entry.id   AF-A0A1G0PEV0-F1
#
_cell.length_a   1.000
_cell.length_b   1.000
_cell.length_c   1.000
_cell.angle_alpha   90.00
_cell.angle_beta   90.00
_cell.angle_gamma   90.00
#
_symmetry.space_group_name_H-M   'P 1'
#
loop_
_entity.id
_entity.type
_entity.pdbx_description
1 polymer ?
#
loop_
_entity_poly.entity_id
_entity_poly.type
_entity_poly.pdbx_seq_one_letter_code
_entity_poly.pdbx_strand_id
1 'polypeptide(L)'
;LLIYTKGTFTRDDEYSIAIVGTRQPTNYGKIQTERIASELANQNITIVSGLARGIDSIAHKSALKVGKRTIAVTGSGLDVIYPPENAKLYDEIAEKGLIISEYELGAKPDAVNFPKRNRIISGLSLGCIIVETGITGGAMQTAAFALDQNREVFAVPGNLGVKQSEGTNVLIQRGEAKLIRNSEDVLLELELKLKPIIGKNIPKPKIEMNLFEEKIISVLKNEPVQIDVIATSTNLSTSDCLVHLLSLEFKGLVKQLPGKMFALI
;
A
#
# COMPACT_ATOMS: atom_id res chain seq x y z
N LEU A 1 8.88 26.87 -1.99
CA LEU A 1 9.25 25.63 -1.29
C LEU A 1 10.26 24.91 -2.18
N LEU A 2 11.37 24.40 -1.62
CA LEU A 2 12.39 23.65 -2.37
C LEU A 2 12.51 22.25 -1.79
N ILE A 3 12.69 21.25 -2.65
CA ILE A 3 12.95 19.87 -2.30
C ILE A 3 14.26 19.46 -2.94
N TYR A 4 15.24 19.09 -2.14
CA TYR A 4 16.53 18.57 -2.56
C TYR A 4 16.45 17.06 -2.73
N THR A 5 17.11 16.52 -3.75
CA THR A 5 17.14 15.08 -4.03
C THR A 5 18.55 14.55 -4.24
N LYS A 6 18.80 13.30 -3.83
CA LYS A 6 19.98 12.50 -4.19
C LYS A 6 19.50 11.15 -4.73
N GLY A 7 19.82 10.85 -5.98
CA GLY A 7 19.19 9.77 -6.75
C GLY A 7 18.19 10.31 -7.77
N THR A 8 17.41 9.43 -8.40
CA THR A 8 16.50 9.80 -9.50
C THR A 8 15.06 9.50 -9.10
N PHE A 9 14.12 10.42 -9.26
CA PHE A 9 12.68 10.14 -9.12
C PHE A 9 12.14 9.54 -10.42
N THR A 10 11.32 8.50 -10.35
CA THR A 10 10.73 7.83 -11.52
C THR A 10 9.21 7.86 -11.45
N ARG A 11 8.52 7.62 -12.58
CA ARG A 11 7.04 7.56 -12.59
C ARG A 11 6.48 6.46 -11.70
N ASP A 12 7.21 5.36 -11.52
CA ASP A 12 6.79 4.26 -10.65
C ASP A 12 6.68 4.70 -9.18
N ASP A 13 7.37 5.77 -8.78
CA ASP A 13 7.32 6.33 -7.44
C ASP A 13 5.96 6.99 -7.09
N GLU A 14 5.10 7.23 -8.09
CA GLU A 14 3.69 7.59 -7.86
C GLU A 14 2.93 6.48 -7.14
N TYR A 15 3.39 5.22 -7.27
CA TYR A 15 2.84 4.05 -6.59
C TYR A 15 3.73 3.68 -5.42
N SER A 16 3.61 4.44 -4.35
CA SER A 16 4.45 4.26 -3.19
C SER A 16 3.65 4.10 -1.89
N ILE A 17 4.24 3.38 -0.95
CA ILE A 17 3.65 3.12 0.37
C ILE A 17 4.65 3.48 1.45
N ALA A 18 4.20 4.24 2.45
CA ALA A 18 5.02 4.53 3.61
C ALA A 18 5.02 3.31 4.54
N ILE A 19 6.19 2.92 5.04
CA ILE A 19 6.32 1.93 6.12
C ILE A 19 7.11 2.57 7.25
N VAL A 20 6.48 2.77 8.40
CA VAL A 20 7.09 3.49 9.54
C VAL A 20 6.80 2.78 10.85
N GLY A 21 7.63 3.09 11.85
CA GLY A 21 7.41 2.59 13.20
C GLY A 21 8.50 2.95 14.18
N THR A 22 8.61 2.15 15.24
CA THR A 22 9.52 2.37 16.34
C THR A 22 10.99 2.22 15.92
N ARG A 23 11.85 2.99 16.59
CA ARG A 23 13.30 2.88 16.46
C ARG A 23 13.87 1.62 17.13
N GLN A 24 13.08 0.98 18.00
CA GLN A 24 13.45 -0.22 18.75
C GLN A 24 12.36 -1.30 18.57
N PRO A 25 12.27 -1.91 17.38
CA PRO A 25 11.24 -2.90 17.09
C PRO A 25 11.51 -4.22 17.81
N THR A 26 10.44 -4.91 18.16
CA THR A 26 10.50 -6.28 18.65
C THR A 26 10.92 -7.22 17.51
N ASN A 27 11.25 -8.46 17.84
CA ASN A 27 11.53 -9.46 16.79
C ASN A 27 10.31 -9.67 15.87
N TYR A 28 9.11 -9.60 16.43
CA TYR A 28 7.87 -9.64 15.67
C TYR A 28 7.80 -8.48 14.66
N GLY A 29 7.98 -7.24 15.12
CA GLY A 29 7.97 -6.06 14.26
C GLY A 29 9.01 -6.13 13.14
N LYS A 30 10.21 -6.65 13.44
CA LYS A 30 11.25 -6.89 12.41
C LYS A 30 10.77 -7.84 11.33
N ILE A 31 10.30 -9.04 11.72
CA ILE A 31 9.83 -10.08 10.79
C ILE A 31 8.66 -9.55 9.94
N GLN A 32 7.70 -8.86 10.55
CA GLN A 32 6.55 -8.33 9.81
C GLN A 32 6.97 -7.24 8.83
N THR A 33 7.86 -6.33 9.24
CA THR A 33 8.39 -5.29 8.34
C THR A 33 9.12 -5.91 7.16
N GLU A 34 9.99 -6.90 7.42
CA GLU A 34 10.77 -7.54 6.37
C GLU A 34 9.87 -8.23 5.34
N ARG A 35 8.88 -8.97 5.83
CA ARG A 35 7.91 -9.67 4.99
C ARG A 35 7.08 -8.70 4.15
N ILE A 36 6.38 -7.76 4.81
CA ILE A 36 5.46 -6.83 4.15
C ILE A 36 6.20 -5.94 3.15
N ALA A 37 7.34 -5.37 3.53
CA ALA A 37 8.11 -4.50 2.65
C ALA A 37 8.62 -5.25 1.41
N SER A 38 9.12 -6.49 1.59
CA SER A 38 9.60 -7.31 0.47
C SER A 38 8.47 -7.70 -0.49
N GLU A 39 7.32 -8.11 0.04
CA GLU A 39 6.15 -8.50 -0.75
C GLU A 39 5.60 -7.33 -1.56
N LEU A 40 5.39 -6.16 -0.93
CA LEU A 40 4.92 -4.96 -1.62
C LEU A 40 5.92 -4.48 -2.68
N ALA A 41 7.21 -4.48 -2.35
CA ALA A 41 8.25 -4.11 -3.31
C ALA A 41 8.30 -5.05 -4.52
N ASN A 42 8.08 -6.36 -4.32
CA ASN A 42 7.97 -7.33 -5.41
C ASN A 42 6.76 -7.09 -6.33
N GLN A 43 5.72 -6.43 -5.82
CA GLN A 43 4.58 -5.93 -6.61
C GLN A 43 4.85 -4.57 -7.27
N ASN A 44 6.12 -4.15 -7.31
CA ASN A 44 6.59 -2.86 -7.84
C ASN A 44 6.02 -1.64 -7.12
N ILE A 45 5.67 -1.78 -5.83
CA ILE A 45 5.33 -0.62 -4.99
C ILE A 45 6.62 -0.08 -4.39
N THR A 46 6.89 1.20 -4.61
CA THR A 46 8.04 1.87 -4.00
C THR A 46 7.84 2.02 -2.50
N ILE A 47 8.80 1.56 -1.69
CA ILE A 47 8.74 1.73 -0.24
C ILE A 47 9.26 3.11 0.14
N VAL A 48 8.47 3.89 0.88
CA VAL A 48 8.88 5.22 1.42
C VAL A 48 9.08 5.10 2.92
N SER A 49 10.17 5.66 3.44
CA SER A 49 10.37 5.74 4.88
C SER A 49 11.35 6.84 5.28
N GLY A 50 11.64 6.95 6.57
CA GLY A 50 12.37 8.07 7.15
C GLY A 50 13.85 7.83 7.41
N LEU A 51 14.42 6.71 6.95
CA LEU A 51 15.80 6.27 7.24
C LEU A 51 16.15 6.22 8.74
N ALA A 52 15.17 6.27 9.64
CA ALA A 52 15.44 6.16 11.07
C ALA A 52 15.93 4.74 11.41
N ARG A 53 16.51 4.57 12.60
CA ARG A 53 16.75 3.24 13.18
C ARG A 53 15.44 2.44 13.23
N GLY A 54 15.55 1.11 13.32
CA GLY A 54 14.40 0.24 13.55
C GLY A 54 13.59 0.02 12.26
N ILE A 55 12.27 0.17 12.35
CA ILE A 55 11.32 -0.19 11.28
C ILE A 55 11.69 0.47 9.94
N ASP A 56 11.99 1.77 9.93
CA ASP A 56 12.35 2.50 8.70
C ASP A 56 13.57 1.87 8.00
N SER A 57 14.64 1.60 8.74
CA SER A 57 15.85 0.95 8.20
C SER A 57 15.56 -0.44 7.63
N ILE A 58 14.70 -1.20 8.31
CA ILE A 58 14.34 -2.56 7.91
C ILE A 58 13.54 -2.52 6.62
N ALA A 59 12.53 -1.64 6.53
CA ALA A 59 11.71 -1.47 5.33
C ALA A 59 12.56 -1.15 4.09
N HIS A 60 13.50 -0.20 4.20
CA HIS A 60 14.42 0.13 3.12
C HIS A 60 15.32 -1.07 2.74
N LYS A 61 15.94 -1.73 3.73
CA LYS A 61 16.81 -2.89 3.47
C LYS A 61 16.06 -4.03 2.81
N SER A 62 14.82 -4.28 3.21
CA SER A 62 13.98 -5.32 2.64
C SER A 62 13.62 -5.07 1.18
N ALA A 63 13.24 -3.83 0.84
CA ALA A 63 13.00 -3.44 -0.55
C ALA A 63 14.27 -3.61 -1.41
N LEU A 64 15.41 -3.12 -0.93
CA LEU A 64 16.68 -3.23 -1.65
C LEU A 64 17.16 -4.69 -1.78
N LYS A 65 16.93 -5.53 -0.77
CA LYS A 65 17.31 -6.95 -0.75
C LYS A 65 16.63 -7.75 -1.86
N VAL A 66 15.38 -7.41 -2.21
CA VAL A 66 14.66 -8.01 -3.34
C VAL A 66 14.96 -7.31 -4.68
N GLY A 67 15.96 -6.43 -4.72
CA GLY A 67 16.37 -5.71 -5.93
C GLY A 67 15.38 -4.63 -6.37
N LYS A 68 14.55 -4.15 -5.44
CA LYS A 68 13.48 -3.18 -5.70
C LYS A 68 13.80 -1.82 -5.07
N ARG A 69 12.93 -0.87 -5.38
CA ARG A 69 13.15 0.55 -5.18
C ARG A 69 12.61 1.04 -3.82
N THR A 70 13.27 2.04 -3.25
CA THR A 70 12.83 2.69 -2.02
C THR A 70 13.22 4.17 -1.99
N ILE A 71 12.45 5.00 -1.28
CA ILE A 71 12.66 6.43 -1.10
C ILE A 71 12.84 6.75 0.38
N ALA A 72 13.99 7.31 0.74
CA ALA A 72 14.22 7.86 2.05
C ALA A 72 13.90 9.36 2.06
N VAL A 73 13.07 9.82 2.99
CA VAL A 73 12.94 11.25 3.29
C VAL A 73 13.82 11.53 4.50
N THR A 74 14.59 12.61 4.60
CA THR A 74 15.48 12.92 5.74
C THR A 74 15.12 14.23 6.44
N GLY A 75 15.49 14.34 7.72
CA GLY A 75 15.29 15.54 8.56
C GLY A 75 16.53 16.44 8.67
N SER A 76 17.47 16.28 7.75
CA SER A 76 18.79 16.93 7.70
C SER A 76 19.16 17.23 6.25
N GLY A 77 20.21 18.02 6.02
CA GLY A 77 20.77 18.21 4.68
C GLY A 77 21.21 16.88 4.06
N LEU A 78 21.18 16.77 2.72
CA LEU A 78 21.55 15.54 2.01
C LEU A 78 23.04 15.16 2.13
N ASP A 79 23.87 16.07 2.60
CA ASP A 79 25.27 15.89 2.95
C ASP A 79 25.47 15.47 4.42
N VAL A 80 24.40 15.49 5.24
CA VAL A 80 24.44 15.14 6.67
C VAL A 80 23.65 13.85 6.91
N ILE A 81 24.37 12.73 6.93
CA ILE A 81 23.79 11.39 7.15
C ILE A 81 23.42 11.23 8.63
N TYR A 82 22.14 10.96 8.89
CA TYR A 82 21.66 10.59 10.21
C TYR A 82 20.55 9.53 10.12
N PRO A 83 20.63 8.45 10.91
CA PRO A 83 21.67 8.15 11.90
C PRO A 83 22.98 7.64 11.23
N PRO A 84 24.17 7.86 11.83
CA PRO A 84 25.46 7.51 11.20
C PRO A 84 25.61 6.04 10.83
N GLU A 85 25.07 5.12 11.62
CA GLU A 85 25.10 3.68 11.34
C GLU A 85 24.34 3.27 10.06
N ASN A 86 23.47 4.16 9.54
CA ASN A 86 22.77 3.95 8.28
C ASN A 86 23.52 4.52 7.07
N ALA A 87 24.78 4.95 7.20
CA ALA A 87 25.54 5.52 6.07
C ALA A 87 25.62 4.57 4.86
N LYS A 88 25.90 3.29 5.07
CA LYS A 88 25.90 2.31 3.97
C LYS A 88 24.53 2.19 3.31
N LEU A 89 23.46 2.16 4.11
CA LEU A 89 22.10 2.10 3.60
C LEU A 89 21.73 3.38 2.84
N TYR A 90 22.17 4.55 3.32
CA TYR A 90 22.00 5.83 2.65
C TYR A 90 22.60 5.78 1.24
N ASP A 91 23.84 5.31 1.11
CA ASP A 91 24.49 5.24 -0.21
C ASP A 91 23.80 4.22 -1.13
N GLU A 92 23.38 3.07 -0.62
CA GLU A 92 22.62 2.07 -1.40
C GLU A 92 21.26 2.63 -1.90
N ILE A 93 20.55 3.41 -1.06
CA ILE A 93 19.30 4.07 -1.46
C ILE A 93 19.58 5.18 -2.49
N ALA A 94 20.65 5.96 -2.33
CA ALA A 94 20.99 7.00 -3.29
C ALA A 94 21.30 6.44 -4.68
N GLU A 95 21.88 5.24 -4.74
CA GLU A 95 22.24 4.56 -6.00
C GLU A 95 21.03 3.90 -6.69
N LYS A 96 20.16 3.22 -5.92
CA LYS A 96 19.07 2.38 -6.46
C LYS A 96 17.67 3.00 -6.31
N GLY A 97 17.59 4.08 -5.55
CA GLY A 97 16.36 4.68 -5.04
C GLY A 97 16.38 6.20 -5.17
N LEU A 98 15.92 6.86 -4.12
CA LEU A 98 15.92 8.31 -4.00
C LEU A 98 16.02 8.70 -2.52
N ILE A 99 16.74 9.77 -2.26
CA ILE A 99 16.76 10.43 -0.96
C ILE A 99 16.27 11.85 -1.13
N ILE A 100 15.36 12.29 -0.26
CA ILE A 100 14.69 13.57 -0.34
C ILE A 100 14.88 14.34 0.97
N SER A 101 15.17 15.64 0.87
CA SER A 101 15.16 16.55 2.01
C SER A 101 14.57 17.90 1.65
N GLU A 102 13.92 18.54 2.61
CA GLU A 102 13.52 19.96 2.52
C GLU A 102 14.56 20.92 3.11
N TYR A 103 15.66 20.38 3.67
CA TYR A 103 16.68 21.15 4.34
C TYR A 103 17.89 21.38 3.44
N GLU A 104 18.47 22.57 3.52
CA GLU A 104 19.67 22.96 2.78
C GLU A 104 20.89 22.10 3.17
N LEU A 105 21.91 22.11 2.31
CA LEU A 105 23.17 21.44 2.61
C LEU A 105 23.80 21.99 3.91
N GLY A 106 24.33 21.11 4.74
CA GLY A 106 24.88 21.41 6.06
C GLY A 106 23.86 21.44 7.19
N ALA A 107 22.55 21.36 6.90
CA ALA A 107 21.52 21.37 7.93
C ALA A 107 21.62 20.14 8.86
N LYS A 108 21.69 20.40 10.16
CA LYS A 108 21.87 19.37 11.18
C LYS A 108 20.57 18.58 11.45
N PRO A 109 20.68 17.33 11.95
CA PRO A 109 19.53 16.48 12.27
C PRO A 109 18.85 16.92 13.59
N ASP A 110 18.28 18.12 13.62
CA ASP A 110 17.63 18.65 14.81
C ASP A 110 16.33 17.91 15.13
N ALA A 111 16.06 17.69 16.42
CA ALA A 111 14.91 16.88 16.87
C ALA A 111 13.56 17.38 16.31
N VAL A 112 13.41 18.71 16.17
CA VAL A 112 12.23 19.38 15.64
C VAL A 112 12.00 19.13 14.14
N ASN A 113 13.02 18.71 13.40
CA ASN A 113 12.93 18.48 11.97
C ASN A 113 12.26 17.14 11.64
N PHE A 114 12.39 16.13 12.51
CA PHE A 114 11.85 14.79 12.26
C PHE A 114 10.32 14.75 12.21
N PRO A 115 9.58 15.36 13.16
CA PRO A 115 8.12 15.50 13.05
C PRO A 115 7.70 16.19 11.76
N LYS A 116 8.33 17.32 11.41
CA LYS A 116 8.00 18.10 10.21
C LYS A 116 8.20 17.29 8.94
N ARG A 117 9.29 16.51 8.86
CA ARG A 117 9.60 15.65 7.73
C ARG A 117 8.53 14.57 7.51
N ASN A 118 7.91 14.05 8.57
CA ASN A 118 6.99 12.91 8.46
C ASN A 118 5.78 13.18 7.55
N ARG A 119 5.34 14.45 7.44
CA ARG A 119 4.28 14.83 6.50
C ARG A 119 4.64 14.60 5.03
N ILE A 120 5.93 14.57 4.69
CA ILE A 120 6.42 14.28 3.33
C ILE A 120 6.36 12.77 3.10
N ILE A 121 6.73 11.96 4.11
CA ILE A 121 6.67 10.49 4.03
C ILE A 121 5.25 10.05 3.69
N SER A 122 4.26 10.51 4.48
CA SER A 122 2.86 10.22 4.21
C SER A 122 2.38 10.87 2.91
N GLY A 123 2.80 12.11 2.63
CA GLY A 123 2.32 12.88 1.49
C GLY A 123 2.73 12.30 0.14
N LEU A 124 3.93 11.73 0.05
CA LEU A 124 4.43 11.04 -1.15
C LEU A 124 3.73 9.69 -1.41
N SER A 125 3.13 9.10 -0.38
CA SER A 125 2.62 7.74 -0.42
C SER A 125 1.12 7.69 -0.67
N LEU A 126 0.63 6.58 -1.24
CA LEU A 126 -0.80 6.29 -1.38
C LEU A 126 -1.44 5.90 -0.03
N GLY A 127 -0.62 5.37 0.88
CA GLY A 127 -0.99 5.02 2.23
C GLY A 127 0.22 4.83 3.14
N CYS A 128 -0.02 4.60 4.42
CA CYS A 128 1.00 4.47 5.45
C CYS A 128 0.75 3.24 6.31
N ILE A 129 1.74 2.34 6.39
CA ILE A 129 1.74 1.15 7.23
C ILE A 129 2.51 1.44 8.52
N ILE A 130 1.81 1.36 9.64
CA ILE A 130 2.37 1.49 10.98
C ILE A 130 2.61 0.08 11.53
N VAL A 131 3.87 -0.35 11.63
CA VAL A 131 4.19 -1.73 12.02
C VAL A 131 4.25 -1.91 13.54
N GLU A 132 4.93 -0.99 14.23
CA GLU A 132 5.01 -1.00 15.69
C GLU A 132 5.26 0.44 16.16
N THR A 133 4.50 0.91 17.14
CA THR A 133 4.74 2.18 17.84
C THR A 133 4.03 2.19 19.18
N GLY A 134 4.62 2.85 20.17
CA GLY A 134 3.90 3.22 21.39
C GLY A 134 2.94 4.38 21.15
N ILE A 135 2.05 4.64 22.11
CA ILE A 135 1.02 5.70 22.04
C ILE A 135 1.61 7.10 21.77
N THR A 136 2.80 7.38 22.30
CA THR A 136 3.51 8.66 22.11
C THR A 136 4.64 8.59 21.08
N GLY A 137 4.71 7.50 20.31
CA GLY A 137 5.77 7.29 19.32
C GLY A 137 5.58 8.15 18.07
N GLY A 138 6.70 8.51 17.43
CA GLY A 138 6.69 9.40 16.25
C GLY A 138 5.89 8.88 15.05
N ALA A 139 5.71 7.57 14.93
CA ALA A 139 4.89 6.98 13.86
C ALA A 139 3.39 7.28 14.02
N MET A 140 2.91 7.58 15.24
CA MET A 140 1.54 8.06 15.46
C MET A 140 1.31 9.42 14.79
N GLN A 141 2.33 10.28 14.75
CA GLN A 141 2.24 11.56 14.04
C GLN A 141 2.21 11.35 12.53
N THR A 142 2.97 10.38 12.01
CA THR A 142 2.92 10.03 10.58
C THR A 142 1.54 9.47 10.20
N ALA A 143 0.92 8.67 11.06
CA ALA A 143 -0.46 8.20 10.86
C ALA A 143 -1.46 9.38 10.82
N ALA A 144 -1.35 10.33 11.76
CA ALA A 144 -2.18 11.53 11.76
C ALA A 144 -1.99 12.36 10.47
N PHE A 145 -0.75 12.61 10.04
CA PHE A 145 -0.49 13.31 8.78
C PHE A 145 -1.05 12.57 7.56
N ALA A 146 -0.99 11.25 7.54
CA ALA A 146 -1.57 10.45 6.47
C ALA A 146 -3.09 10.63 6.40
N LEU A 147 -3.78 10.59 7.53
CA LEU A 147 -5.23 10.85 7.60
C LEU A 147 -5.57 12.28 7.15
N ASP A 148 -4.85 13.29 7.65
CA ASP A 148 -5.04 14.69 7.25
C ASP A 148 -4.84 14.90 5.74
N GLN A 149 -4.00 14.08 5.12
CA GLN A 149 -3.68 14.11 3.69
C GLN A 149 -4.56 13.16 2.86
N ASN A 150 -5.62 12.59 3.45
CA ASN A 150 -6.52 11.63 2.81
C ASN A 150 -5.78 10.42 2.20
N ARG A 151 -4.78 9.92 2.94
CA ARG A 151 -4.03 8.70 2.64
C ARG A 151 -4.58 7.57 3.49
N GLU A 152 -4.53 6.35 2.95
CA GLU A 152 -4.91 5.17 3.74
C GLU A 152 -3.94 4.97 4.88
N VAL A 153 -4.43 4.56 6.04
CA VAL A 153 -3.58 4.15 7.16
C VAL A 153 -3.85 2.70 7.49
N PHE A 154 -2.77 1.94 7.57
CA PHE A 154 -2.77 0.53 7.91
C PHE A 154 -1.98 0.32 9.19
N ALA A 155 -2.38 -0.65 10.00
CA ALA A 155 -1.69 -0.97 11.23
C ALA A 155 -1.52 -2.49 11.36
N VAL A 156 -0.30 -2.89 11.72
CA VAL A 156 -0.01 -4.27 12.10
C VAL A 156 -0.46 -4.48 13.54
N PRO A 157 -1.38 -5.43 13.81
CA PRO A 157 -1.84 -5.68 15.17
C PRO A 157 -0.73 -6.32 16.00
N GLY A 158 -0.75 -6.08 17.31
CA GLY A 158 0.26 -6.65 18.20
C GLY A 158 -0.28 -7.01 19.57
N ASN A 159 0.58 -7.62 20.39
CA ASN A 159 0.19 -8.15 21.71
C ASN A 159 -0.09 -7.00 22.70
N LEU A 160 -1.20 -7.09 23.44
CA LEU A 160 -1.60 -6.11 24.46
C LEU A 160 -0.57 -5.91 25.57
N GLY A 161 0.27 -6.92 25.86
CA GLY A 161 1.36 -6.82 26.84
C GLY A 161 2.66 -6.18 26.32
N VAL A 162 2.70 -5.76 25.05
CA VAL A 162 3.90 -5.22 24.40
C VAL A 162 3.68 -3.73 24.11
N LYS A 163 4.48 -2.87 24.75
CA LYS A 163 4.39 -1.41 24.62
C LYS A 163 4.49 -0.91 23.17
N GLN A 164 5.29 -1.58 22.35
CA GLN A 164 5.46 -1.28 20.92
C GLN A 164 4.20 -1.55 20.09
N SER A 165 3.21 -2.27 20.61
CA SER A 165 1.94 -2.58 19.94
C SER A 165 0.79 -1.66 20.37
N GLU A 166 0.97 -0.88 21.44
CA GLU A 166 -0.12 -0.06 21.99
C GLU A 166 -0.64 0.96 20.97
N GLY A 167 0.25 1.67 20.27
CA GLY A 167 -0.14 2.69 19.31
C GLY A 167 -0.84 2.11 18.09
N THR A 168 -0.32 1.02 17.51
CA THR A 168 -0.98 0.35 16.38
C THR A 168 -2.36 -0.19 16.76
N ASN A 169 -2.49 -0.83 17.93
CA ASN A 169 -3.78 -1.32 18.41
C ASN A 169 -4.77 -0.18 18.69
N VAL A 170 -4.31 0.96 19.20
CA VAL A 170 -5.17 2.14 19.41
C VAL A 170 -5.66 2.73 18.08
N LEU A 171 -4.79 2.83 17.06
CA LEU A 171 -5.18 3.28 15.73
C LEU A 171 -6.28 2.37 15.15
N ILE A 172 -6.12 1.06 15.29
CA ILE A 172 -7.13 0.08 14.86
C ILE A 172 -8.43 0.26 15.65
N GLN A 173 -8.35 0.35 16.98
CA GLN A 173 -9.51 0.48 17.86
C GLN A 173 -10.35 1.72 17.53
N ARG A 174 -9.71 2.83 17.13
CA ARG A 174 -10.38 4.08 16.77
C ARG A 174 -10.92 4.11 15.34
N GLY A 175 -10.66 3.07 14.54
CA GLY A 175 -10.96 3.08 13.11
C GLY A 175 -10.10 4.06 12.32
N GLU A 176 -9.02 4.57 12.92
CA GLU A 176 -8.04 5.46 12.28
C GLU A 176 -7.09 4.68 11.36
N ALA A 177 -6.96 3.36 11.56
CA ALA A 177 -6.18 2.49 10.69
C ALA A 177 -6.91 1.17 10.43
N LYS A 178 -6.81 0.69 9.18
CA LYS A 178 -7.23 -0.65 8.81
C LYS A 178 -6.22 -1.68 9.35
N LEU A 179 -6.71 -2.68 10.07
CA LEU A 179 -5.89 -3.82 10.47
C LEU A 179 -5.44 -4.58 9.22
N ILE A 180 -4.15 -4.88 9.13
CA ILE A 180 -3.59 -5.73 8.06
C ILE A 180 -2.95 -6.99 8.63
N ARG A 181 -3.13 -8.11 7.91
CA ARG A 181 -2.53 -9.42 8.24
C ARG A 181 -1.33 -9.73 7.36
N ASN A 182 -1.30 -9.15 6.17
CA ASN A 182 -0.33 -9.37 5.10
C ASN A 182 -0.30 -8.17 4.14
N SER A 183 0.57 -8.22 3.14
CA SER A 183 0.64 -7.22 2.07
C SER A 183 -0.60 -7.23 1.17
N GLU A 184 -1.29 -8.37 1.01
CA GLU A 184 -2.50 -8.47 0.18
C GLU A 184 -3.64 -7.58 0.70
N ASP A 185 -3.83 -7.49 2.02
CA ASP A 185 -4.84 -6.61 2.62
C ASP A 185 -4.60 -5.12 2.24
N VAL A 186 -3.34 -4.71 2.06
CA VAL A 186 -2.95 -3.36 1.61
C VAL A 186 -3.24 -3.17 0.12
N LEU A 187 -2.85 -4.15 -0.70
CA LEU A 187 -3.06 -4.11 -2.15
C LEU A 187 -4.54 -4.03 -2.51
N LEU A 188 -5.37 -4.79 -1.81
CA LEU A 188 -6.82 -4.80 -2.02
C LEU A 188 -7.45 -3.45 -1.67
N GLU A 189 -7.01 -2.82 -0.57
CA GLU A 189 -7.50 -1.49 -0.22
C GLU A 189 -7.06 -0.43 -1.23
N LEU A 190 -5.84 -0.54 -1.74
CA LEU A 190 -5.29 0.40 -2.70
C LEU A 190 -5.67 0.09 -4.16
N GLU A 191 -6.44 -0.97 -4.43
CA GLU A 191 -6.67 -1.48 -5.79
C GLU A 191 -7.13 -0.38 -6.76
N LEU A 192 -8.10 0.46 -6.35
CA LEU A 192 -8.61 1.56 -7.17
C LEU A 192 -7.56 2.64 -7.45
N LYS A 193 -6.64 2.86 -6.50
CA LYS A 193 -5.53 3.82 -6.62
C LYS A 193 -4.36 3.25 -7.45
N LEU A 194 -4.24 1.91 -7.51
CA LEU A 194 -3.17 1.17 -8.19
C LEU A 194 -3.51 0.74 -9.63
N LYS A 195 -4.79 0.89 -10.04
CA LYS A 195 -5.33 0.43 -11.32
C LYS A 195 -4.64 0.90 -12.61
N PRO A 196 -3.83 1.98 -12.68
CA PRO A 196 -3.13 2.28 -13.92
C PRO A 196 -1.92 1.36 -14.22
N ILE A 197 -1.37 0.62 -13.24
CA ILE A 197 -0.11 -0.15 -13.44
C ILE A 197 -0.15 -1.62 -13.01
N ILE A 198 -0.96 -2.02 -12.02
CA ILE A 198 -0.88 -3.41 -11.51
C ILE A 198 -1.73 -4.37 -12.34
N GLY A 199 -1.36 -4.52 -13.60
CA GLY A 199 -2.07 -5.35 -14.58
C GLY A 199 -1.71 -6.84 -14.60
N LYS A 200 -0.84 -7.36 -13.71
CA LYS A 200 -0.42 -8.79 -13.84
C LYS A 200 -0.31 -9.66 -12.58
N ASN A 201 -0.17 -9.14 -11.35
CA ASN A 201 0.16 -10.00 -10.19
C ASN A 201 -0.57 -9.68 -8.87
N ILE A 202 -1.60 -8.83 -8.86
CA ILE A 202 -2.54 -8.88 -7.73
C ILE A 202 -3.26 -10.23 -7.85
N PRO A 203 -3.27 -11.09 -6.82
CA PRO A 203 -4.18 -12.22 -6.82
C PRO A 203 -5.58 -11.65 -7.00
N LYS A 204 -6.12 -11.78 -8.21
CA LYS A 204 -7.53 -11.47 -8.46
C LYS A 204 -8.27 -12.25 -7.38
N PRO A 205 -9.06 -11.61 -6.51
CA PRO A 205 -9.89 -12.36 -5.59
C PRO A 205 -10.61 -13.40 -6.44
N LYS A 206 -10.45 -14.67 -6.09
CA LYS A 206 -11.04 -15.75 -6.85
C LYS A 206 -12.55 -15.52 -6.71
N ILE A 207 -13.15 -14.91 -7.73
CA ILE A 207 -14.57 -14.57 -7.68
C ILE A 207 -15.28 -15.91 -7.61
N GLU A 208 -15.77 -16.26 -6.42
CA GLU A 208 -16.56 -17.47 -6.25
C GLU A 208 -17.83 -17.29 -7.06
N MET A 209 -17.95 -18.12 -8.10
CA MET A 209 -19.12 -18.18 -8.94
C MET A 209 -19.92 -19.41 -8.55
N ASN A 210 -21.24 -19.27 -8.58
CA ASN A 210 -22.10 -20.44 -8.51
C ASN A 210 -22.22 -21.09 -9.91
N LEU A 211 -22.73 -22.33 -9.95
CA LEU A 211 -22.92 -23.11 -11.18
C LEU A 211 -23.73 -22.36 -12.26
N PHE A 212 -24.64 -21.47 -11.87
CA PHE A 212 -25.49 -20.72 -12.80
C PHE A 212 -24.76 -19.51 -13.40
N GLU A 213 -23.96 -18.81 -12.60
CA GLU A 213 -23.08 -17.73 -13.04
C GLU A 213 -22.03 -18.23 -14.04
N GLU A 214 -21.44 -19.41 -13.80
CA GLU A 214 -20.51 -20.04 -14.75
C GLU A 214 -21.16 -20.36 -16.10
N LYS A 215 -22.39 -20.87 -16.08
CA LYS A 215 -23.17 -21.13 -17.30
C LYS A 215 -23.45 -19.85 -18.07
N ILE A 216 -23.88 -18.79 -17.39
CA ILE A 216 -24.17 -17.49 -18.03
C ILE A 216 -22.91 -16.91 -18.67
N ILE A 217 -21.78 -16.92 -17.98
CA ILE A 217 -20.50 -16.45 -18.54
C ILE A 217 -20.08 -17.26 -19.77
N SER A 218 -20.34 -18.57 -19.78
CA SER A 218 -20.00 -19.42 -20.93
C SER A 218 -20.73 -19.01 -22.21
N VAL A 219 -21.94 -18.46 -22.08
CA VAL A 219 -22.77 -17.96 -23.20
C VAL A 219 -22.29 -16.58 -23.67
N LEU A 220 -21.80 -15.73 -22.77
CA LEU A 220 -21.42 -14.33 -23.06
C LEU A 220 -20.01 -14.15 -23.68
N LYS A 221 -19.32 -15.24 -24.07
CA LYS A 221 -17.89 -15.23 -24.40
C LYS A 221 -17.45 -14.35 -25.58
N ASN A 222 -18.29 -14.15 -26.59
CA ASN A 222 -17.84 -13.60 -27.88
C ASN A 222 -18.53 -12.29 -28.28
N GLU A 223 -19.79 -12.07 -27.89
CA GLU A 223 -20.57 -10.90 -28.30
C GLU A 223 -21.63 -10.56 -27.27
N PRO A 224 -22.18 -9.33 -27.30
CA PRO A 224 -23.34 -9.00 -26.49
C PRO A 224 -24.53 -9.91 -26.82
N VAL A 225 -25.11 -10.55 -25.81
CA VAL A 225 -26.23 -11.49 -25.97
C VAL A 225 -27.47 -10.93 -25.30
N GLN A 226 -28.62 -11.09 -25.95
CA GLN A 226 -29.91 -10.67 -25.42
C GLN A 226 -30.41 -11.62 -24.32
N ILE A 227 -31.10 -11.09 -23.31
CA ILE A 227 -31.54 -11.85 -22.13
C ILE A 227 -32.32 -13.13 -22.44
N ASP A 228 -33.16 -13.15 -23.47
CA ASP A 228 -33.97 -14.33 -23.79
C ASP A 228 -33.10 -15.44 -24.41
N VAL A 229 -32.05 -15.07 -25.14
CA VAL A 229 -31.05 -16.00 -25.68
C VAL A 229 -30.21 -16.59 -24.54
N ILE A 230 -29.84 -15.78 -23.54
CA ILE A 230 -29.15 -16.25 -22.33
C ILE A 230 -30.04 -17.24 -21.57
N ALA A 231 -31.31 -16.90 -21.35
CA ALA A 231 -32.28 -17.76 -20.66
C ALA A 231 -32.46 -19.10 -21.37
N THR A 232 -32.62 -19.07 -22.69
CA THR A 232 -32.77 -20.29 -23.52
C THR A 232 -31.50 -21.15 -23.47
N SER A 233 -30.32 -20.55 -23.59
CA SER A 233 -29.03 -21.27 -23.63
C SER A 233 -28.61 -21.84 -22.28
N THR A 234 -29.06 -21.22 -21.17
CA THR A 234 -28.72 -21.67 -19.81
C THR A 234 -29.80 -22.56 -19.17
N ASN A 235 -30.93 -22.73 -19.86
CA ASN A 235 -32.12 -23.43 -19.37
C ASN A 235 -32.62 -22.87 -18.03
N LEU A 236 -32.63 -21.53 -17.94
CA LEU A 236 -33.08 -20.76 -16.78
C LEU A 236 -34.25 -19.87 -17.17
N SER A 237 -35.05 -19.47 -16.18
CA SER A 237 -36.04 -18.42 -16.42
C SER A 237 -35.33 -17.07 -16.64
N THR A 238 -35.99 -16.16 -17.35
CA THR A 238 -35.47 -14.80 -17.55
C THR A 238 -35.28 -14.06 -16.22
N SER A 239 -36.16 -14.29 -15.24
CA SER A 239 -36.05 -13.75 -13.89
C SER A 239 -34.79 -14.25 -13.17
N ASP A 240 -34.51 -15.55 -13.21
CA ASP A 240 -33.32 -16.13 -12.57
C ASP A 240 -32.04 -15.64 -13.26
N CYS A 241 -32.06 -15.54 -14.60
CA CYS A 241 -30.95 -14.96 -15.35
C CYS A 241 -30.66 -13.53 -14.91
N LEU A 242 -31.69 -12.68 -14.74
CA LEU A 242 -31.52 -11.30 -14.29
C LEU A 242 -30.91 -11.20 -12.89
N VAL A 243 -31.29 -12.08 -11.96
CA VAL A 243 -30.69 -12.13 -10.61
C VAL A 243 -29.21 -12.45 -10.68
N HIS A 244 -28.84 -13.47 -11.47
CA HIS A 244 -27.43 -13.86 -11.63
C HIS A 244 -26.61 -12.85 -12.44
N LEU A 245 -27.20 -12.23 -13.46
CA LEU A 245 -26.55 -11.17 -14.24
C LEU A 245 -26.30 -9.91 -13.40
N LEU A 246 -27.23 -9.55 -12.52
CA LEU A 246 -27.05 -8.44 -11.56
C LEU A 246 -25.91 -8.76 -10.56
N SER A 247 -25.84 -9.99 -10.05
CA SER A 247 -24.73 -10.46 -9.22
C SER A 247 -23.39 -10.35 -9.96
N LEU A 248 -23.35 -10.78 -11.23
CA LEU A 248 -22.16 -10.70 -12.08
C LEU A 248 -21.76 -9.25 -12.42
N GLU A 249 -22.73 -8.34 -12.54
CA GLU A 249 -22.50 -6.91 -12.75
C GLU A 249 -21.92 -6.26 -11.48
N PHE A 250 -22.43 -6.59 -10.28
CA PHE A 250 -21.82 -6.18 -9.01
C PHE A 250 -20.41 -6.75 -8.82
N LYS A 251 -20.14 -7.95 -9.34
CA LYS A 251 -18.80 -8.57 -9.37
C LYS A 251 -17.89 -7.95 -10.45
N GLY A 252 -18.39 -7.04 -11.28
CA GLY A 252 -17.64 -6.36 -12.34
C GLY A 252 -17.24 -7.27 -13.52
N LEU A 253 -17.98 -8.36 -13.74
CA LEU A 253 -17.70 -9.34 -14.80
C LEU A 253 -18.57 -9.14 -16.05
N VAL A 254 -19.76 -8.57 -15.88
CA VAL A 254 -20.74 -8.35 -16.93
C VAL A 254 -21.22 -6.90 -16.89
N LYS A 255 -21.55 -6.31 -18.04
CA LYS A 255 -22.22 -5.02 -18.14
C LYS A 255 -23.54 -5.15 -18.90
N GLN A 256 -24.55 -4.41 -18.47
CA GLN A 256 -25.78 -4.25 -19.25
C GLN A 256 -25.62 -3.16 -20.32
N LEU A 257 -26.09 -3.47 -21.53
CA LEU A 257 -26.18 -2.56 -22.68
C LEU A 257 -27.66 -2.25 -22.99
N PRO A 258 -27.94 -1.17 -23.75
CA PRO A 258 -29.29 -0.85 -24.20
C PRO A 258 -29.96 -2.05 -24.89
N GLY A 259 -31.27 -2.21 -24.67
CA GLY A 259 -32.04 -3.32 -25.25
C GLY A 259 -31.99 -4.64 -24.47
N LYS A 260 -31.63 -4.61 -23.16
CA LYS A 260 -31.44 -5.83 -22.33
C LYS A 260 -30.43 -6.81 -22.93
N MET A 261 -29.38 -6.25 -23.49
CA MET A 261 -28.21 -6.96 -23.99
C MET A 261 -27.16 -6.99 -22.88
N PHE A 262 -26.46 -8.10 -22.72
CA PHE A 262 -25.41 -8.26 -21.71
C PHE A 262 -24.11 -8.67 -22.40
N ALA A 263 -22.98 -8.15 -21.91
CA ALA A 263 -21.66 -8.47 -22.44
C ALA A 263 -20.65 -8.62 -21.29
N LEU A 264 -19.62 -9.43 -21.49
CA LEU A 264 -18.47 -9.47 -20.58
C LEU A 264 -17.71 -8.14 -20.61
N ILE A 265 -17.13 -7.77 -19.47
CA ILE A 265 -16.26 -6.59 -19.31
C ILE A 265 -14.81 -6.95 -19.69
#